data_AF-A0A1S3QJ73-F1
#
_entry.id   AF-A0A1S3QJ73-F1
#
_cell.length_a   1.000
_cell.length_b   1.000
_cell.length_c   1.000
_cell.angle_alpha   90.00
_cell.angle_beta   90.00
_cell.angle_gamma   90.00
#
_symmetry.space_group_name_H-M   'P 1'
#
loop_
_entity.id
_entity.type
_entity.pdbx_description
1 polymer ?
#
loop_
_entity_poly.entity_id
_entity_poly.type
_entity_poly.pdbx_seq_one_letter_code
_entity_poly.pdbx_strand_id
1 'polypeptide(L)'
;MLQKMGHEVSREPQITFPDKQYRQVNNFKAEEQMAFISHTLNAIKKLYSSGKYESTAWDQKGVDKFMNDLYRQTSELDQCVKSMKTRLSKSVKRVNKKMSLHFKFLKNYLKREEYSASGWEDIRTVVLAHLHRLDTTLSIQ
;
A
#
# COMPACT_ATOMS: atom_id res chain seq x y z
N MET A 1 10.01 -3.06 9.55
CA MET A 1 10.22 -1.62 9.87
C MET A 1 8.94 -0.93 10.26
N LEU A 2 7.93 -0.90 9.40
CA LEU A 2 6.63 -0.28 9.70
C LEU A 2 5.96 -0.84 10.98
N GLN A 3 6.21 -2.12 11.31
CA GLN A 3 5.78 -2.72 12.58
C GLN A 3 6.39 -2.05 13.82
N LYS A 4 7.62 -1.52 13.73
CA LYS A 4 8.37 -0.95 14.86
C LYS A 4 8.11 0.55 15.06
N MET A 5 7.35 1.20 14.18
CA MET A 5 7.14 2.65 14.20
C MET A 5 5.97 3.07 15.09
N GLY A 6 4.99 2.19 15.30
CA GLY A 6 3.76 2.52 15.99
C GLY A 6 3.42 1.54 17.10
N HIS A 7 2.40 1.89 17.87
CA HIS A 7 1.89 1.06 18.96
C HIS A 7 0.77 0.14 18.47
N GLU A 8 0.49 -0.92 19.21
CA GLU A 8 -0.65 -1.79 18.93
C GLU A 8 -1.95 -1.00 19.11
N VAL A 9 -2.83 -1.06 18.11
CA VAL A 9 -4.14 -0.42 18.16
C VAL A 9 -5.08 -1.39 18.84
N SER A 10 -5.67 -0.99 19.96
CA SER A 10 -6.61 -1.85 20.70
C SER A 10 -7.95 -2.05 19.99
N ARG A 11 -8.22 -1.31 18.91
CA ARG A 11 -9.42 -1.40 18.08
C ARG A 11 -9.09 -1.89 16.68
N GLU A 12 -9.96 -2.71 16.10
CA GLU A 12 -9.89 -3.01 14.68
C GLU A 12 -10.32 -1.77 13.87
N PRO A 13 -9.51 -1.35 12.88
CA PRO A 13 -9.90 -0.26 12.01
C PRO A 13 -11.18 -0.63 11.25
N GLN A 14 -12.16 0.28 11.23
CA GLN A 14 -13.38 0.15 10.42
C GLN A 14 -13.11 0.41 8.93
N ILE A 15 -12.08 -0.27 8.41
CA ILE A 15 -11.56 -0.12 7.05
C ILE A 15 -11.58 -1.50 6.41
N THR A 16 -12.47 -1.68 5.44
CA THR A 16 -12.55 -2.94 4.68
C THR A 16 -11.30 -3.14 3.84
N PHE A 17 -10.58 -4.24 4.10
CA PHE A 17 -9.42 -4.65 3.32
C PHE A 17 -9.82 -5.23 1.95
N PRO A 18 -9.09 -4.96 0.85
CA PRO A 18 -9.49 -5.36 -0.50
C PRO A 18 -9.10 -6.81 -0.83
N ASP A 19 -9.49 -7.78 0.00
CA ASP A 19 -9.14 -9.21 -0.18
C ASP A 19 -9.54 -9.77 -1.54
N LYS A 20 -10.70 -9.34 -2.04
CA LYS A 20 -11.19 -9.74 -3.36
C LYS A 20 -10.20 -9.38 -4.47
N GLN A 21 -9.53 -8.23 -4.38
CA GLN A 21 -8.55 -7.81 -5.38
C GLN A 21 -7.31 -8.69 -5.32
N TYR A 22 -6.80 -8.96 -4.11
CA TYR A 22 -5.67 -9.87 -3.93
C TYR A 22 -5.96 -11.29 -4.45
N ARG A 23 -7.14 -11.85 -4.14
CA ARG A 23 -7.54 -13.17 -4.68
C ARG A 23 -7.60 -13.20 -6.20
N GLN A 24 -7.99 -12.10 -6.86
CA GLN A 24 -8.00 -12.02 -8.31
C GLN A 24 -6.58 -12.01 -8.89
N VAL A 25 -5.64 -11.35 -8.22
CA VAL A 25 -4.23 -11.23 -8.65
C VAL A 25 -3.50 -12.56 -8.59
N ASN A 26 -3.85 -13.44 -7.65
CA ASN A 26 -3.27 -14.78 -7.57
C ASN A 26 -3.45 -15.61 -8.86
N ASN A 27 -4.45 -15.28 -9.68
CA ASN A 27 -4.72 -15.96 -10.95
C ASN A 27 -4.14 -15.23 -12.18
N PHE A 28 -3.41 -14.13 -11.97
CA PHE A 28 -2.79 -13.37 -13.07
C PHE A 28 -1.41 -13.94 -13.43
N LYS A 29 -0.94 -13.61 -14.63
CA LYS A 29 0.44 -13.94 -15.03
C LYS A 29 1.45 -13.15 -14.20
N ALA A 30 2.67 -13.64 -14.09
CA ALA A 30 3.74 -12.98 -13.31
C ALA A 30 3.91 -11.49 -13.66
N GLU A 31 3.90 -11.14 -14.95
CA GLU A 31 3.98 -9.75 -15.44
C GLU A 31 2.86 -8.84 -14.90
N GLU A 32 1.66 -9.40 -14.85
CA GLU A 32 0.45 -8.74 -14.41
C GLU A 32 0.39 -8.62 -12.88
N GLN A 33 0.90 -9.62 -12.16
CA GLN A 33 1.13 -9.57 -10.72
C GLN A 33 2.16 -8.48 -10.38
N MET A 34 3.29 -8.42 -11.09
CA MET A 34 4.30 -7.36 -10.91
C MET A 34 3.71 -5.97 -11.14
N ALA A 35 2.88 -5.80 -12.16
CA ALA A 35 2.19 -4.53 -12.42
C ALA A 35 1.22 -4.15 -11.30
N PHE A 36 0.52 -5.11 -10.69
CA PHE A 36 -0.33 -4.87 -9.53
C PHE A 36 0.49 -4.53 -8.27
N ILE A 37 1.62 -5.20 -8.05
CA ILE A 37 2.53 -4.95 -6.93
C ILE A 37 3.12 -3.53 -7.02
N SER A 38 3.69 -3.17 -8.17
CA SER A 38 4.17 -1.80 -8.44
C SER A 38 3.08 -0.76 -8.21
N HIS A 39 1.86 -1.00 -8.70
CA HIS A 39 0.72 -0.09 -8.52
C HIS A 39 0.38 0.09 -7.04
N THR A 40 0.36 -0.99 -6.26
CA THR A 40 0.01 -0.97 -4.84
C THR A 40 1.10 -0.29 -4.01
N LEU A 41 2.38 -0.59 -4.24
CA LEU A 41 3.49 0.06 -3.56
C LEU A 41 3.55 1.57 -3.86
N ASN A 42 3.29 1.98 -5.10
CA ASN A 42 3.19 3.40 -5.44
C ASN A 42 2.00 4.09 -4.75
N ALA A 43 0.88 3.39 -4.56
CA ALA A 43 -0.26 3.92 -3.82
C ALA A 43 0.05 4.09 -2.32
N ILE A 44 0.76 3.13 -1.71
CA ILE A 44 1.28 3.25 -0.34
C ILE A 44 2.23 4.45 -0.24
N LYS A 45 3.24 4.52 -1.13
CA LYS A 45 4.17 5.66 -1.18
C LYS A 45 3.42 6.98 -1.21
N LYS A 46 2.45 7.13 -2.11
CA LYS A 46 1.65 8.37 -2.24
C LYS A 46 0.82 8.67 -0.99
N LEU A 47 0.31 7.66 -0.29
CA LEU A 47 -0.44 7.85 0.96
C LEU A 47 0.44 8.52 2.02
N TYR A 48 1.68 8.05 2.16
CA TYR A 48 2.64 8.57 3.13
C TYR A 48 3.36 9.86 2.65
N SER A 49 3.59 10.07 1.35
CA SER A 49 4.24 11.30 0.86
C SER A 49 3.45 12.59 1.17
N SER A 50 2.15 12.49 1.43
CA SER A 50 1.30 13.64 1.78
C SER A 50 0.90 13.68 3.26
N GLY A 51 1.57 12.88 4.10
CA GLY A 51 1.21 12.72 5.51
C GLY A 51 1.65 13.88 6.40
N LYS A 52 0.83 14.16 7.40
CA LYS A 52 1.12 15.02 8.56
C LYS A 52 1.25 14.11 9.78
N TYR A 53 2.48 13.83 10.21
CA TYR A 53 2.78 12.83 11.25
C TYR A 53 2.97 13.43 12.64
N GLU A 54 2.83 14.75 12.77
CA GLU A 54 3.15 15.51 13.97
C GLU A 54 2.31 15.08 15.19
N SER A 55 1.14 14.49 14.94
CA SER A 55 0.26 13.94 15.97
C SER A 55 0.69 12.55 16.46
N THR A 56 1.55 11.84 15.72
CA THR A 56 1.95 10.46 16.01
C THR A 56 3.16 10.40 16.93
N ALA A 57 3.31 9.30 17.67
CA ALA A 57 4.52 9.01 18.43
C ALA A 57 5.62 8.33 17.59
N TRP A 58 5.49 8.33 16.26
CA TRP A 58 6.38 7.59 15.37
C TRP A 58 7.77 8.23 15.33
N ASP A 59 8.81 7.40 15.36
CA ASP A 59 10.17 7.86 15.13
C ASP A 59 10.33 8.35 13.68
N GLN A 60 10.67 9.62 13.51
CA GLN A 60 10.83 10.25 12.19
C GLN A 60 11.91 9.53 11.36
N LYS A 61 13.00 9.06 11.99
CA LYS A 61 14.02 8.28 11.27
C LYS A 61 13.44 6.96 10.73
N GLY A 62 12.54 6.33 11.49
CA GLY A 62 11.76 5.17 11.05
C GLY A 62 10.87 5.48 9.85
N VAL A 63 10.14 6.60 9.88
CA VAL A 63 9.32 7.08 8.74
C VAL A 63 10.18 7.32 7.51
N ASP A 64 11.27 8.06 7.66
CA ASP A 64 12.18 8.41 6.56
C ASP A 64 12.79 7.16 5.94
N LYS A 65 13.26 6.21 6.77
CA LYS A 65 13.80 4.94 6.29
C LYS A 65 12.74 4.13 5.54
N PHE A 66 11.53 4.04 6.07
CA PHE A 66 10.42 3.37 5.39
C PHE A 66 10.11 3.99 4.03
N MET A 67 10.04 5.32 3.96
CA MET A 67 9.81 6.03 2.70
C MET A 67 10.95 5.81 1.72
N ASN A 68 12.21 5.90 2.16
CA ASN A 68 13.38 5.65 1.31
C ASN A 68 13.37 4.24 0.72
N ASP A 69 13.06 3.22 1.53
CA ASP A 69 12.95 1.84 1.08
C ASP A 69 11.81 1.68 0.05
N LEU A 70 10.64 2.31 0.26
CA LEU A 70 9.55 2.35 -0.72
C LEU A 70 9.93 3.07 -2.02
N TYR A 71 10.65 4.20 -1.94
CA TYR A 71 11.12 4.93 -3.12
C TYR A 71 12.04 4.07 -3.97
N ARG A 72 13.02 3.39 -3.36
CA ARG A 72 13.92 2.48 -4.06
C ARG A 72 13.14 1.34 -4.74
N GLN A 73 12.32 0.62 -3.97
CA GLN A 73 11.55 -0.51 -4.49
C GLN A 73 10.62 -0.11 -5.64
N THR A 74 9.91 1.02 -5.51
CA THR A 74 9.01 1.49 -6.57
C THR A 74 9.77 1.96 -7.81
N SER A 75 10.93 2.61 -7.66
CA SER A 75 11.74 3.06 -8.80
C SER A 75 12.20 1.89 -9.68
N GLU A 76 12.70 0.82 -9.06
CA GLU A 76 13.17 -0.38 -9.75
C GLU A 76 12.02 -1.11 -10.45
N LEU A 77 10.91 -1.34 -9.73
CA LEU A 77 9.72 -2.00 -10.28
C LEU A 77 9.06 -1.20 -11.41
N ASP A 78 9.04 0.13 -11.31
CA ASP A 78 8.43 0.98 -12.34
C ASP A 78 9.20 0.91 -13.67
N GLN A 79 10.51 0.73 -13.64
CA GLN A 79 11.31 0.52 -14.86
C GLN A 79 10.91 -0.79 -15.55
N CYS A 80 10.74 -1.87 -14.78
CA CYS A 80 10.27 -3.16 -15.29
C CYS A 80 8.86 -3.02 -15.91
N VAL A 81 7.91 -2.49 -15.14
CA VAL A 81 6.49 -2.41 -15.55
C VAL A 81 6.25 -1.44 -16.72
N LYS A 82 7.07 -0.38 -16.87
CA LYS A 82 6.97 0.56 -18.00
C LYS A 82 7.00 -0.15 -19.36
N SER A 83 7.86 -1.14 -19.50
CA SER A 83 7.99 -1.94 -20.74
C SER A 83 6.75 -2.79 -21.06
N MET A 84 5.94 -3.09 -20.04
CA MET A 84 4.82 -4.05 -20.11
C MET A 84 3.45 -3.37 -20.14
N LYS A 85 3.39 -2.06 -19.80
CA LYS A 85 2.15 -1.33 -19.53
C LYS A 85 1.13 -1.36 -20.67
N THR A 86 1.59 -1.38 -21.92
CA THR A 86 0.73 -1.45 -23.12
C THR A 86 0.08 -2.83 -23.29
N ARG A 87 0.67 -3.88 -22.71
CA ARG A 87 0.25 -5.29 -22.83
C ARG A 87 -0.65 -5.78 -21.69
N LEU A 88 -0.82 -4.98 -20.64
CA LEU A 88 -1.65 -5.35 -19.48
C LEU A 88 -3.12 -5.59 -19.88
N SER A 89 -3.67 -6.72 -19.44
CA SER A 89 -5.06 -7.07 -19.73
C SER A 89 -6.05 -6.08 -19.12
N LYS A 90 -7.29 -6.10 -19.65
CA LYS A 90 -8.42 -5.34 -19.06
C LYS A 90 -8.68 -5.74 -17.61
N SER A 91 -8.38 -6.99 -17.23
CA SER A 91 -8.58 -7.51 -15.86
C SER A 91 -7.67 -6.82 -14.85
N VAL A 92 -6.37 -6.74 -15.13
CA VAL A 92 -5.39 -6.04 -14.26
C VAL A 92 -5.75 -4.56 -14.13
N LYS A 93 -6.08 -3.90 -15.25
CA LYS A 93 -6.48 -2.49 -15.25
C LYS A 93 -7.70 -2.26 -14.35
N ARG A 94 -8.68 -3.16 -14.37
CA ARG A 94 -9.87 -3.09 -13.50
C ARG A 94 -9.52 -3.31 -12.03
N VAL A 95 -8.64 -4.26 -11.73
CA VAL A 95 -8.18 -4.51 -10.35
C VAL A 95 -7.39 -3.31 -9.81
N ASN A 96 -6.45 -2.76 -10.59
CA ASN A 96 -5.70 -1.56 -10.22
C ASN A 96 -6.62 -0.36 -10.00
N LYS A 97 -7.68 -0.18 -10.81
CA LYS A 97 -8.69 0.87 -10.59
C LYS A 97 -9.38 0.71 -9.23
N LYS A 98 -9.77 -0.51 -8.85
CA LYS A 98 -10.38 -0.78 -7.53
C LYS A 98 -9.39 -0.52 -6.39
N MET A 99 -8.12 -0.90 -6.58
CA MET A 99 -7.07 -0.61 -5.60
C MET A 99 -6.87 0.90 -5.43
N SER A 100 -6.87 1.68 -6.52
CA SER A 100 -6.81 3.14 -6.45
C SER A 100 -7.98 3.75 -5.67
N LEU A 101 -9.19 3.19 -5.81
CA LEU A 101 -10.35 3.64 -5.04
C LEU A 101 -10.19 3.31 -3.55
N HIS A 102 -9.64 2.15 -3.21
CA HIS A 102 -9.32 1.78 -1.82
C HIS A 102 -8.33 2.78 -1.20
N PHE A 103 -7.20 3.08 -1.86
CA PHE A 103 -6.25 4.08 -1.33
C PHE A 103 -6.81 5.51 -1.30
N LYS A 104 -7.73 5.86 -2.21
CA LYS A 104 -8.47 7.12 -2.14
C LYS A 104 -9.35 7.16 -0.89
N PHE A 105 -10.01 6.05 -0.55
CA PHE A 105 -10.77 5.92 0.69
C PHE A 105 -9.85 6.08 1.92
N LEU A 106 -8.69 5.42 1.96
CA LEU A 106 -7.72 5.56 3.06
C LEU A 106 -7.27 7.02 3.26
N LYS A 107 -6.98 7.72 2.16
CA LYS A 107 -6.64 9.15 2.23
C LYS A 107 -7.78 10.00 2.77
N ASN A 108 -9.02 9.72 2.38
CA ASN A 108 -10.19 10.43 2.89
C ASN A 108 -10.50 10.07 4.34
N TYR A 109 -10.24 8.82 4.75
CA TYR A 109 -10.34 8.37 6.13
C TYR A 109 -9.42 9.21 7.03
N LEU A 110 -8.12 9.31 6.70
CA LEU A 110 -7.18 10.16 7.44
C LEU A 110 -7.64 11.61 7.56
N LYS A 111 -8.21 12.18 6.50
CA LYS A 111 -8.73 13.55 6.53
C LYS A 111 -9.89 13.72 7.52
N ARG A 112 -10.79 12.73 7.61
CA ARG A 112 -11.91 12.76 8.56
C ARG A 112 -11.44 12.55 10.00
N GLU A 113 -10.42 11.72 10.20
CA GLU A 113 -9.75 11.57 11.50
C GLU A 113 -8.80 12.73 11.82
N GLU A 114 -8.82 13.80 11.02
CA GLU A 114 -7.98 15.00 11.16
C GLU A 114 -6.47 14.70 11.27
N TYR A 115 -6.03 13.61 10.62
CA TYR A 115 -4.66 13.11 10.73
C TYR A 115 -4.22 12.84 12.18
N SER A 116 -5.16 12.44 13.04
CA SER A 116 -4.86 12.06 14.43
C SER A 116 -3.92 10.86 14.52
N ALA A 117 -3.29 10.70 15.69
CA ALA A 117 -2.44 9.54 15.98
C ALA A 117 -3.18 8.22 15.72
N SER A 118 -4.42 8.11 16.21
CA SER A 118 -5.24 6.92 16.04
C SER A 118 -5.57 6.62 14.58
N GLY A 119 -5.88 7.64 13.78
CA GLY A 119 -6.15 7.48 12.36
C GLY A 119 -4.92 7.01 11.59
N TRP A 120 -3.72 7.49 11.95
CA TRP A 120 -2.47 7.00 11.36
C TRP A 120 -2.14 5.57 11.74
N GLU A 121 -2.41 5.17 12.97
CA GLU A 121 -2.22 3.80 13.42
C GLU A 121 -3.19 2.81 12.72
N ASP A 122 -4.42 3.23 12.48
CA ASP A 122 -5.38 2.47 11.65
C ASP A 122 -4.87 2.29 10.22
N ILE A 123 -4.32 3.36 9.61
CA ILE A 123 -3.67 3.28 8.30
C ILE A 123 -2.44 2.38 8.32
N ARG A 124 -1.60 2.47 9.36
CA ARG A 124 -0.41 1.64 9.50
C ARG A 124 -0.77 0.16 9.53
N THR A 125 -1.81 -0.21 10.27
CA THR A 125 -2.34 -1.58 10.34
C THR A 125 -2.78 -2.10 8.97
N VAL A 126 -3.56 -1.31 8.23
CA VAL A 126 -4.02 -1.68 6.88
C VAL A 126 -2.85 -1.78 5.89
N VAL A 127 -1.86 -0.89 5.98
CA VAL A 127 -0.67 -0.91 5.12
C VAL A 127 0.22 -2.11 5.44
N LEU A 128 0.35 -2.50 6.71
CA LEU A 128 1.03 -3.74 7.10
C LEU A 128 0.36 -4.97 6.49
N ALA A 129 -0.98 -5.04 6.51
CA ALA A 129 -1.72 -6.09 5.84
C ALA A 129 -1.47 -6.10 4.32
N HIS A 130 -1.42 -4.93 3.67
CA HIS A 130 -1.05 -4.82 2.27
C HIS A 130 0.34 -5.38 1.99
N LEU A 131 1.36 -4.97 2.77
CA LEU A 131 2.74 -5.41 2.59
C LEU A 131 2.87 -6.92 2.78
N HIS A 132 2.23 -7.48 3.81
CA HIS A 132 2.20 -8.92 4.03
C HIS A 132 1.55 -9.68 2.87
N ARG A 133 0.41 -9.17 2.36
CA ARG A 133 -0.26 -9.80 1.21
C ARG A 133 0.57 -9.71 -0.07
N LEU A 134 1.29 -8.61 -0.31
CA LEU A 134 2.20 -8.48 -1.45
C LEU A 134 3.35 -9.49 -1.36
N ASP A 135 3.94 -9.66 -0.18
CA ASP A 135 5.02 -10.63 0.08
C ASP A 135 4.57 -12.08 -0.20
N THR A 136 3.38 -12.45 0.30
CA THR A 136 2.80 -13.78 0.01
C THR A 136 2.45 -13.97 -1.47
N THR A 137 2.13 -12.90 -2.21
CA THR A 137 1.87 -12.98 -3.66
C THR A 137 3.18 -13.22 -4.44
N LEU A 138 4.30 -12.69 -3.94
CA LEU A 138 5.63 -12.90 -4.52
C LEU A 138 6.20 -14.30 -4.24
N SER A 139 5.83 -14.89 -3.10
CA SER A 139 6.35 -16.21 -2.66
C SER A 139 5.67 -17.42 -3.29
N ILE A 140 4.64 -17.22 -4.14
CA ILE A 140 3.92 -18.30 -4.86
C ILE A 140 4.47 -18.52 -6.28
N GLN A 141 5.52 -17.80 -6.66
CA GLN A 141 6.18 -17.94 -7.97
C GLN A 141 7.26 -19.01 -7.98
#